data_AF-A0AAN7EUH9-F1
#
_entry.id   AF-A0AAN7EUH9-F1
#
_cell.length_a   1.000
_cell.length_b   1.000
_cell.length_c   1.000
_cell.angle_alpha   90.00
_cell.angle_beta   90.00
_cell.angle_gamma   90.00
#
_symmetry.space_group_name_H-M   'P 1'
#
loop_
_entity.id
_entity.type
_entity.pdbx_description
1 polymer ?
#
loop_
_entity_poly.entity_id
_entity_poly.type
_entity_poly.pdbx_seq_one_letter_code
_entity_poly.pdbx_strand_id
1 'polypeptide(L)'
;MSKRKTIDAFFKKKDVSNSEIRTPVVVETNVNTSMPDEHPSKCPKLQFEEIDRDPGTRKQICEFPINKQDEIRRAYLINGPYQPEDIVYPYNNDTHRRRFQPLWFVSHKDWLEYSPSTDALYCLPCYLFSKKPIGHPGSDVFISTGFNNWKKVKDGMNCALIRHEGKEPNSPHKIAVKCCEDL
;
A
#
# COMPACT_ATOMS: atom_id res chain seq x y z
N MET A 1 -25.08 44.75 10.35
CA MET A 1 -24.67 43.55 11.10
C MET A 1 -25.43 42.35 10.56
N SER A 2 -24.74 41.46 9.82
CA SER A 2 -25.36 40.36 9.08
C SER A 2 -25.47 39.11 9.95
N LYS A 3 -26.68 38.58 10.15
CA LYS A 3 -26.91 37.34 10.91
C LYS A 3 -26.53 36.14 10.02
N ARG A 4 -25.52 35.36 10.43
CA ARG A 4 -25.16 34.09 9.79
C ARG A 4 -26.31 33.10 9.96
N LYS A 5 -26.72 32.44 8.87
CA LYS A 5 -27.72 31.36 8.89
C LYS A 5 -27.01 30.04 9.18
N THR A 6 -27.48 29.32 10.20
CA THR A 6 -26.97 28.01 10.62
C THR A 6 -27.49 26.90 9.70
N ILE A 7 -26.70 25.85 9.49
CA ILE A 7 -26.98 24.72 8.57
C ILE A 7 -28.26 23.95 8.91
N ASP A 8 -28.75 24.05 10.15
CA ASP A 8 -29.94 23.37 10.65
C ASP A 8 -31.25 23.85 9.99
N ALA A 9 -31.21 24.94 9.22
CA ALA A 9 -32.36 25.41 8.45
C ALA A 9 -32.76 24.48 7.27
N PHE A 10 -31.87 23.58 6.85
CA PHE A 10 -32.14 22.64 5.75
C PHE A 10 -32.83 21.35 6.20
N PHE A 11 -32.85 21.07 7.51
CA PHE A 11 -33.45 19.85 8.06
C PHE A 11 -34.71 20.21 8.87
N LYS A 12 -35.83 20.44 8.17
CA LYS A 12 -37.16 20.38 8.79
C LYS A 12 -38.00 19.24 8.22
N LYS A 13 -38.45 18.42 9.19
CA LYS A 13 -39.19 17.16 9.18
C LYS A 13 -40.45 17.12 8.33
N LYS A 14 -40.84 15.89 7.95
CA LYS A 14 -42.25 15.55 7.75
C LYS A 14 -42.69 14.65 8.91
N ASP A 15 -43.38 15.26 9.88
CA ASP A 15 -44.11 14.56 10.92
C ASP A 15 -45.40 13.97 10.30
N VAL A 16 -45.67 12.69 10.57
CA VAL A 16 -47.01 12.10 10.45
C VAL A 16 -47.34 11.49 11.81
N SER A 17 -48.27 12.11 12.50
CA SER A 17 -48.89 11.63 13.74
C SER A 17 -50.13 10.79 13.42
N ASN A 18 -50.25 9.57 13.97
CA ASN A 18 -51.10 9.26 15.13
C ASN A 18 -51.63 7.80 15.16
N SER A 19 -51.98 7.33 16.37
CA SER A 19 -52.66 6.09 16.79
C SER A 19 -51.71 5.01 17.37
N GLU A 20 -51.47 4.91 18.68
CA GLU A 20 -52.31 4.25 19.73
C GLU A 20 -52.62 2.77 19.39
N ILE A 21 -52.43 1.71 20.20
CA ILE A 21 -52.21 1.48 21.65
C ILE A 21 -51.77 0.00 21.87
N ARG A 22 -51.08 -0.27 23.01
CA ARG A 22 -50.95 -1.52 23.82
C ARG A 22 -49.93 -2.63 23.49
N THR A 23 -48.93 -2.72 24.37
CA THR A 23 -48.33 -3.95 24.94
C THR A 23 -49.35 -4.73 25.79
N PRO A 24 -49.17 -6.07 25.95
CA PRO A 24 -48.52 -6.56 27.19
C PRO A 24 -47.58 -7.78 27.02
N VAL A 25 -46.52 -7.75 27.83
CA VAL A 25 -45.98 -8.82 28.71
C VAL A 25 -45.83 -10.27 28.19
N VAL A 26 -44.55 -10.66 28.04
CA VAL A 26 -43.84 -11.89 28.46
C VAL A 26 -44.58 -13.24 28.38
N VAL A 27 -44.09 -14.13 27.50
CA VAL A 27 -43.82 -15.54 27.85
C VAL A 27 -42.54 -15.98 27.13
N GLU A 28 -41.50 -16.26 27.92
CA GLU A 28 -40.28 -16.95 27.47
C GLU A 28 -40.63 -18.40 27.12
N THR A 29 -40.24 -18.85 25.92
CA THR A 29 -40.13 -20.27 25.61
C THR A 29 -38.76 -20.52 25.00
N ASN A 30 -37.87 -21.01 25.86
CA ASN A 30 -36.56 -21.52 25.52
C ASN A 30 -36.72 -22.83 24.75
N VAL A 31 -36.41 -22.82 23.46
CA VAL A 31 -36.27 -24.03 22.65
C VAL A 31 -34.86 -24.04 22.08
N ASN A 32 -33.97 -24.73 22.80
CA ASN A 32 -32.66 -25.15 22.33
C ASN A 32 -32.82 -25.95 21.04
N THR A 33 -32.46 -25.33 19.91
CA THR A 33 -32.18 -26.04 18.67
C THR A 33 -30.72 -25.80 18.33
N SER A 34 -29.87 -26.75 18.72
CA SER A 34 -28.49 -26.87 18.27
C SER A 34 -28.48 -27.18 16.78
N MET A 35 -28.06 -26.23 15.97
CA MET A 35 -27.66 -26.46 14.58
C MET A 35 -26.13 -26.40 14.48
N PRO A 36 -25.49 -27.26 13.66
CA PRO A 36 -24.04 -27.38 13.65
C PRO A 36 -23.39 -26.19 12.95
N ASP A 37 -22.30 -25.73 13.57
CA ASP A 37 -21.24 -24.93 12.98
C ASP A 37 -20.76 -25.54 11.66
N GLU A 38 -21.02 -24.88 10.54
CA GLU A 38 -20.11 -24.87 9.40
C GLU A 38 -20.13 -23.48 8.77
N HIS A 39 -19.28 -22.61 9.30
CA HIS A 39 -18.79 -21.46 8.59
C HIS A 39 -17.61 -21.93 7.72
N PRO A 40 -17.74 -22.13 6.39
CA PRO A 40 -16.57 -22.21 5.56
C PRO A 40 -16.05 -20.78 5.41
N SER A 41 -15.26 -20.34 6.38
CA SER A 41 -14.31 -19.25 6.21
C SER A 41 -13.20 -19.72 5.25
N LYS A 42 -13.58 -20.08 4.02
CA LYS A 42 -12.65 -20.10 2.90
C LYS A 42 -12.53 -18.65 2.45
N CYS A 43 -11.65 -17.93 3.12
CA CYS A 43 -10.93 -16.84 2.46
C CYS A 43 -10.43 -17.46 1.15
N PRO A 44 -10.92 -17.02 -0.04
CA PRO A 44 -10.41 -17.56 -1.27
C PRO A 44 -8.92 -17.23 -1.25
N LYS A 45 -8.09 -18.27 -1.09
CA LYS A 45 -6.69 -18.20 -1.49
C LYS A 45 -6.76 -17.94 -2.99
N LEU A 46 -6.82 -16.66 -3.37
CA LEU A 46 -6.49 -16.20 -4.71
C LEU A 46 -5.21 -16.92 -5.07
N GLN A 47 -5.23 -17.68 -6.15
CA GLN A 47 -4.07 -18.44 -6.58
C GLN A 47 -2.91 -17.45 -6.70
N PHE A 48 -1.92 -17.62 -5.81
CA PHE A 48 -0.85 -16.65 -5.54
C PHE A 48 0.14 -16.60 -6.70
N GLU A 49 0.05 -17.57 -7.60
CA GLU A 49 1.00 -17.87 -8.67
C GLU A 49 0.97 -16.90 -9.88
N GLU A 50 0.06 -15.93 -9.97
CA GLU A 50 -0.07 -15.10 -11.19
C GLU A 50 0.41 -13.63 -11.06
N ILE A 51 0.85 -13.18 -9.87
CA ILE A 51 1.37 -11.81 -9.73
C ILE A 51 2.87 -11.75 -10.02
N ASP A 52 3.26 -10.86 -10.93
CA ASP A 52 4.66 -10.58 -11.22
C ASP A 52 5.33 -9.92 -10.01
N ARG A 53 6.38 -10.55 -9.49
CA ARG A 53 7.09 -10.10 -8.30
C ARG A 53 8.18 -9.08 -8.62
N ASP A 54 8.74 -9.11 -9.82
CA ASP A 54 9.86 -8.25 -10.17
C ASP A 54 9.37 -6.80 -10.34
N PRO A 55 9.86 -5.86 -9.53
CA PRO A 55 9.38 -4.48 -9.57
C PRO A 55 9.70 -3.75 -10.88
N GLY A 56 10.68 -4.25 -11.65
CA GLY A 56 11.04 -3.70 -12.96
C GLY A 56 10.11 -4.10 -14.09
N THR A 57 9.30 -5.16 -13.90
CA THR A 57 8.42 -5.72 -14.94
C THR A 57 6.94 -5.70 -14.55
N ARG A 58 6.62 -5.61 -13.26
CA ARG A 58 5.23 -5.58 -12.78
C ARG A 58 4.46 -4.34 -13.24
N LYS A 59 3.17 -4.54 -13.51
CA LYS A 59 2.22 -3.48 -13.91
C LYS A 59 1.95 -2.52 -12.75
N GLN A 60 1.65 -1.25 -13.04
CA GLN A 60 1.24 -0.32 -11.98
C GLN A 60 -0.10 -0.72 -11.36
N ILE A 61 -0.29 -0.47 -10.06
CA ILE A 61 -1.55 -0.81 -9.36
C ILE A 61 -2.78 -0.21 -10.05
N CYS A 62 -2.66 1.00 -10.60
CA CYS A 62 -3.75 1.67 -11.30
C CYS A 62 -4.15 1.06 -12.65
N GLU A 63 -3.35 0.14 -13.20
CA GLU A 63 -3.66 -0.58 -14.44
C GLU A 63 -4.60 -1.76 -14.19
N PHE A 64 -4.72 -2.22 -12.94
CA PHE A 64 -5.64 -3.28 -12.57
C PHE A 64 -7.07 -2.76 -12.35
N PRO A 65 -8.11 -3.60 -12.56
CA PRO A 65 -9.49 -3.24 -12.26
C PRO A 65 -9.65 -2.75 -10.82
N ILE A 66 -10.37 -1.64 -10.62
CA ILE A 66 -10.50 -0.96 -9.31
C ILE A 66 -10.94 -1.94 -8.20
N ASN A 67 -11.86 -2.85 -8.51
CA ASN A 67 -12.38 -3.85 -7.58
C ASN A 67 -11.36 -4.94 -7.16
N LYS A 68 -10.21 -5.04 -7.85
CA LYS A 68 -9.14 -6.01 -7.54
C LYS A 68 -7.88 -5.36 -6.97
N GLN A 69 -7.77 -4.03 -6.98
CA GLN A 69 -6.52 -3.36 -6.57
C GLN A 69 -6.14 -3.66 -5.12
N ASP A 70 -7.11 -3.70 -4.20
CA ASP A 70 -6.82 -3.97 -2.79
C ASP A 70 -6.42 -5.43 -2.55
N GLU A 71 -7.04 -6.39 -3.26
CA GLU A 71 -6.60 -7.80 -3.24
C GLU A 71 -5.15 -7.92 -3.72
N ILE A 72 -4.80 -7.23 -4.81
CA ILE A 72 -3.44 -7.22 -5.36
C ILE A 72 -2.47 -6.57 -4.38
N ARG A 73 -2.82 -5.44 -3.76
CA ARG A 73 -1.98 -4.79 -2.74
C ARG A 73 -1.69 -5.74 -1.58
N ARG A 74 -2.72 -6.42 -1.07
CA ARG A 74 -2.57 -7.42 0.01
C ARG A 74 -1.65 -8.57 -0.42
N ALA A 75 -1.79 -9.05 -1.65
CA ALA A 75 -0.93 -10.12 -2.17
C ALA A 75 0.55 -9.69 -2.21
N TYR A 76 0.86 -8.47 -2.66
CA TYR A 76 2.22 -7.94 -2.59
C TYR A 76 2.73 -7.77 -1.15
N LEU A 77 1.89 -7.28 -0.23
CA LEU A 77 2.26 -7.12 1.18
C LEU A 77 2.57 -8.45 1.86
N ILE A 78 1.76 -9.49 1.63
CA ILE A 78 2.01 -10.84 2.18
C ILE A 78 3.36 -11.39 1.71
N ASN A 79 3.69 -11.16 0.44
CA ASN A 79 4.98 -11.61 -0.09
C ASN A 79 6.16 -10.71 0.33
N GLY A 80 5.90 -9.48 0.81
CA GLY A 80 6.92 -8.51 1.19
C GLY A 80 7.76 -7.97 0.03
N PRO A 81 8.75 -7.11 0.34
CA PRO A 81 9.65 -6.51 -0.65
C PRO A 81 10.39 -7.57 -1.47
N TYR A 82 10.51 -7.35 -2.78
CA TYR A 82 11.28 -8.24 -3.65
C TYR A 82 12.79 -8.09 -3.42
N GLN A 83 13.34 -8.99 -2.58
CA GLN A 83 14.75 -9.07 -2.20
C GLN A 83 15.29 -10.45 -2.58
N PRO A 84 15.57 -10.68 -3.87
CA PRO A 84 15.92 -12.02 -4.33
C PRO A 84 17.32 -12.43 -3.86
N GLU A 85 17.45 -13.71 -3.50
CA GLU A 85 18.68 -14.33 -3.04
C GLU A 85 19.51 -14.88 -4.23
N ASP A 86 20.81 -15.10 -4.01
CA ASP A 86 21.72 -15.76 -4.96
C ASP A 86 21.88 -15.12 -6.35
N ILE A 87 21.67 -13.80 -6.46
CA ILE A 87 21.87 -13.07 -7.72
C ILE A 87 23.25 -12.43 -7.80
N VAL A 88 23.82 -12.50 -9.00
CA VAL A 88 25.03 -11.77 -9.37
C VAL A 88 24.66 -10.36 -9.83
N TYR A 89 24.97 -9.36 -9.02
CA TYR A 89 24.72 -7.96 -9.34
C TYR A 89 25.72 -7.45 -10.39
N PRO A 90 25.24 -6.96 -11.56
CA PRO A 90 26.11 -6.46 -12.61
C PRO A 90 26.78 -5.16 -12.19
N TYR A 91 27.95 -4.90 -12.76
CA TYR A 91 28.59 -3.59 -12.65
C TYR A 91 28.05 -2.67 -13.74
N ASN A 92 27.84 -1.41 -13.39
CA ASN A 92 27.54 -0.38 -14.37
C ASN A 92 28.73 -0.09 -15.30
N ASN A 93 28.45 0.57 -16.42
CA ASN A 93 29.43 0.92 -17.45
C ASN A 93 30.15 2.26 -17.19
N ASP A 94 30.15 2.76 -15.94
CA ASP A 94 30.84 3.99 -15.58
C ASP A 94 32.36 3.78 -15.46
N THR A 95 33.14 4.86 -15.60
CA THR A 95 34.60 4.87 -15.35
C THR A 95 34.94 4.30 -13.97
N HIS A 96 34.15 4.67 -12.95
CA HIS A 96 34.22 4.10 -11.62
C HIS A 96 33.10 3.10 -11.47
N ARG A 97 33.34 1.87 -11.92
CA ARG A 97 32.36 0.78 -11.91
C ARG A 97 31.77 0.59 -10.50
N ARG A 98 30.46 0.68 -10.41
CA ARG A 98 29.67 0.47 -9.20
C ARG A 98 28.57 -0.53 -9.49
N ARG A 99 28.07 -1.18 -8.44
CA ARG A 99 26.97 -2.14 -8.50
C ARG A 99 26.13 -2.02 -7.25
N PHE A 100 24.94 -2.59 -7.29
CA PHE A 100 24.13 -2.82 -6.09
C PHE A 100 24.95 -3.51 -4.99
N GLN A 101 24.70 -3.13 -3.74
CA GLN A 101 25.31 -3.77 -2.57
C GLN A 101 24.23 -4.41 -1.71
N PRO A 102 24.28 -5.73 -1.47
CA PRO A 102 23.31 -6.43 -0.61
C PRO A 102 23.16 -5.86 0.80
N LEU A 103 24.21 -5.20 1.33
CA LEU A 103 24.14 -4.50 2.61
C LEU A 103 23.02 -3.44 2.66
N TRP A 104 22.60 -2.89 1.51
CA TRP A 104 21.49 -1.94 1.46
C TRP A 104 20.15 -2.59 1.85
N PHE A 105 19.96 -3.88 1.61
CA PHE A 105 18.79 -4.60 2.15
C PHE A 105 18.82 -4.68 3.67
N VAL A 106 20.00 -4.81 4.29
CA VAL A 106 20.09 -4.84 5.76
C VAL A 106 19.65 -3.50 6.35
N SER A 107 20.04 -2.38 5.73
CA SER A 107 19.68 -1.04 6.19
C SER A 107 18.24 -0.65 5.90
N HIS A 108 17.62 -1.20 4.85
CA HIS A 108 16.32 -0.77 4.32
C HIS A 108 15.39 -1.96 4.07
N LYS A 109 15.42 -2.96 4.97
CA LYS A 109 14.81 -4.27 4.78
C LYS A 109 13.31 -4.22 4.52
N ASP A 110 12.61 -3.30 5.17
CA ASP A 110 11.14 -3.31 5.21
C ASP A 110 10.50 -2.78 3.92
N TRP A 111 11.27 -2.12 3.05
CA TRP A 111 10.70 -1.47 1.87
C TRP A 111 11.53 -1.59 0.59
N LEU A 112 12.85 -1.80 0.69
CA LEU A 112 13.74 -1.75 -0.47
C LEU A 112 13.56 -3.01 -1.32
N GLU A 113 13.35 -2.80 -2.61
CA GLU A 113 13.28 -3.86 -3.61
C GLU A 113 14.37 -3.67 -4.67
N TYR A 114 14.82 -4.77 -5.27
CA TYR A 114 15.77 -4.74 -6.39
C TYR A 114 15.23 -5.55 -7.56
N SER A 115 15.26 -4.98 -8.76
CA SER A 115 14.97 -5.69 -10.00
C SER A 115 16.27 -6.12 -10.68
N PRO A 116 16.49 -7.43 -10.90
CA PRO A 116 17.57 -7.92 -11.76
C PRO A 116 17.35 -7.56 -13.22
N SER A 117 16.09 -7.48 -13.65
CA SER A 117 15.70 -7.17 -15.03
C SER A 117 16.08 -5.75 -15.44
N THR A 118 15.96 -4.78 -14.51
CA THR A 118 16.30 -3.37 -14.78
C THR A 118 17.60 -2.90 -14.11
N ASP A 119 18.25 -3.77 -13.34
CA ASP A 119 19.39 -3.43 -12.46
C ASP A 119 19.11 -2.14 -11.66
N ALA A 120 17.99 -2.10 -10.95
CA ALA A 120 17.51 -0.88 -10.30
C ALA A 120 16.76 -1.15 -8.99
N LEU A 121 16.71 -0.13 -8.14
CA LEU A 121 16.02 -0.14 -6.86
C LEU A 121 14.63 0.48 -6.95
N TYR A 122 13.73 -0.12 -6.18
CA TYR A 122 12.33 0.27 -6.06
C TYR A 122 11.92 0.25 -4.58
N CYS A 123 10.73 0.75 -4.30
CA CYS A 123 10.16 0.84 -2.98
C CYS A 123 8.76 0.25 -2.96
N LEU A 124 8.58 -0.85 -2.24
CA LEU A 124 7.30 -1.57 -2.21
C LEU A 124 6.15 -0.68 -1.71
N PRO A 125 6.23 -0.03 -0.53
CA PRO A 125 5.14 0.83 -0.05
C PRO A 125 4.78 1.93 -1.05
N CYS A 126 5.79 2.60 -1.61
CA CYS A 126 5.58 3.65 -2.59
C CYS A 126 4.93 3.12 -3.86
N TYR A 127 5.29 1.94 -4.36
CA TYR A 127 4.61 1.34 -5.50
C TYR A 127 3.14 1.04 -5.21
N LEU A 128 2.81 0.57 -4.00
CA LEU A 128 1.44 0.19 -3.64
C LEU A 128 0.49 1.39 -3.48
N PHE A 129 0.99 2.50 -2.92
CA PHE A 129 0.14 3.60 -2.44
C PHE A 129 0.49 4.99 -2.96
N SER A 130 1.58 5.15 -3.73
CA SER A 130 1.86 6.47 -4.30
C SER A 130 0.77 6.88 -5.28
N LYS A 131 0.32 8.12 -5.14
CA LYS A 131 -0.49 8.75 -6.18
C LYS A 131 0.37 8.87 -7.44
N LYS A 132 -0.28 8.87 -8.62
CA LYS A 132 0.41 9.19 -9.87
C LYS A 132 1.32 10.41 -9.66
N PRO A 133 2.59 10.38 -10.11
CA PRO A 133 3.53 11.47 -9.89
C PRO A 133 3.01 12.74 -10.57
N ILE A 134 2.34 13.60 -9.83
CA ILE A 134 1.89 14.89 -10.33
C ILE A 134 3.03 15.88 -10.11
N GLY A 135 3.81 16.13 -11.16
CA GLY A 135 4.47 17.42 -11.37
C GLY A 135 5.94 17.60 -10.93
N HIS A 136 6.60 16.62 -10.33
CA HIS A 136 8.03 16.73 -10.00
C HIS A 136 8.88 15.65 -10.69
N PRO A 137 9.81 16.04 -11.58
CA PRO A 137 10.76 15.12 -12.21
C PRO A 137 11.51 14.32 -11.13
N GLY A 138 11.43 13.00 -11.21
CA GLY A 138 12.12 12.09 -10.30
C GLY A 138 11.34 11.64 -9.07
N SER A 139 10.08 12.08 -8.91
CA SER A 139 9.20 11.62 -7.82
C SER A 139 8.79 10.14 -7.95
N ASP A 140 8.92 9.58 -9.15
CA ASP A 140 8.54 8.21 -9.52
C ASP A 140 9.71 7.25 -9.64
N VAL A 141 10.93 7.71 -9.32
CA VAL A 141 12.16 6.94 -9.53
C VAL A 141 12.17 5.64 -8.74
N PHE A 142 11.65 5.62 -7.52
CA PHE A 142 11.53 4.39 -6.71
C PHE A 142 10.23 3.62 -6.96
N ILE A 143 9.38 4.05 -7.91
CA ILE A 143 8.04 3.49 -8.13
C ILE A 143 7.98 2.77 -9.48
N SER A 144 8.35 3.45 -10.56
CA SER A 144 8.20 2.95 -11.94
C SER A 144 9.52 2.97 -12.70
N THR A 145 10.29 4.05 -12.60
CA THR A 145 11.50 4.22 -13.42
C THR A 145 12.66 3.34 -12.97
N GLY A 146 12.77 3.08 -11.66
CA GLY A 146 13.91 2.38 -11.06
C GLY A 146 15.07 3.32 -10.76
N PHE A 147 15.70 3.13 -9.60
CA PHE A 147 16.91 3.85 -9.20
C PHE A 147 18.16 2.99 -9.39
N ASN A 148 19.06 3.38 -10.30
CA ASN A 148 20.33 2.68 -10.52
C ASN A 148 21.57 3.58 -10.36
N ASN A 149 21.40 4.77 -9.78
CA ASN A 149 22.49 5.73 -9.62
C ASN A 149 23.33 5.42 -8.38
N TRP A 150 24.13 4.35 -8.45
CA TRP A 150 24.91 3.79 -7.35
C TRP A 150 25.87 4.78 -6.67
N LYS A 151 26.29 5.84 -7.37
CA LYS A 151 27.14 6.87 -6.76
C LYS A 151 26.44 7.67 -5.66
N LYS A 152 25.12 7.86 -5.78
CA LYS A 152 24.30 8.62 -4.82
C LYS A 152 23.89 7.83 -3.59
N VAL A 153 24.16 6.53 -3.53
CA VAL A 153 23.86 5.72 -2.32
C VAL A 153 24.98 5.84 -1.29
N LYS A 154 26.19 6.23 -1.69
CA LYS A 154 27.34 6.41 -0.79
C LYS A 154 27.58 7.87 -0.36
N ASP A 155 26.63 8.77 -0.62
CA ASP A 155 26.80 10.22 -0.43
C ASP A 155 26.41 10.70 0.98
N GLY A 156 26.72 9.92 2.01
CA GLY A 156 26.46 10.26 3.41
C GLY A 156 25.01 10.69 3.68
N MET A 157 24.82 11.92 4.20
CA MET A 157 23.49 12.49 4.47
C MET A 157 22.66 12.75 3.20
N ASN A 158 23.31 12.84 2.04
CA ASN A 158 22.65 12.98 0.74
C ASN A 158 22.37 11.63 0.08
N CYS A 159 22.55 10.52 0.81
CA CYS A 159 22.22 9.18 0.34
C CYS A 159 20.81 9.15 -0.24
N ALA A 160 20.69 8.69 -1.48
CA ALA A 160 19.42 8.66 -2.19
C ALA A 160 18.34 7.85 -1.46
N LEU A 161 18.72 6.76 -0.77
CA LEU A 161 17.81 5.92 0.01
C LEU A 161 17.31 6.63 1.26
N ILE A 162 18.22 7.22 2.05
CA ILE A 162 17.86 8.02 3.25
C ILE A 162 16.97 9.22 2.87
N ARG A 163 17.30 9.88 1.76
CA ARG A 163 16.51 11.01 1.25
C ARG A 163 15.14 10.57 0.75
N HIS A 164 15.01 9.36 0.21
CA HIS A 164 13.74 8.80 -0.23
C HIS A 164 12.80 8.52 0.94
N GLU A 165 13.30 7.87 2.00
CA GLU A 165 12.54 7.64 3.23
C GLU A 165 12.00 8.96 3.80
N GLY A 166 12.83 9.99 3.76
CA GLY A 166 12.50 11.31 4.24
C GLY A 166 12.47 11.40 5.76
N LYS A 167 12.80 12.58 6.29
CA LYS A 167 12.85 12.81 7.74
C LYS A 167 11.47 13.14 8.30
N GLU A 168 10.72 13.96 7.58
CA GLU A 168 9.40 14.43 7.99
C GLU A 168 8.38 13.29 8.13
N PRO A 169 7.50 13.30 9.15
CA PRO A 169 6.50 12.26 9.37
C PRO A 169 5.52 12.11 8.21
N ASN A 170 5.30 13.19 7.44
CA ASN A 170 4.43 13.22 6.27
C ASN A 170 5.20 13.13 4.94
N SER A 171 6.42 12.57 4.95
CA SER A 171 7.09 12.28 3.68
C SER A 171 6.24 11.32 2.84
N PRO A 172 6.32 11.37 1.50
CA PRO A 172 5.56 10.46 0.64
C PRO A 172 5.79 8.98 0.99
N HIS A 173 7.02 8.61 1.31
CA HIS A 173 7.37 7.26 1.74
C HIS A 173 6.68 6.88 3.05
N LYS A 174 6.77 7.71 4.10
CA LYS A 174 6.15 7.40 5.39
C LYS A 174 4.63 7.34 5.32
N ILE A 175 4.01 8.18 4.50
CA ILE A 175 2.57 8.09 4.21
C ILE A 175 2.26 6.75 3.55
N ALA A 176 3.04 6.33 2.57
CA ALA A 176 2.84 5.05 1.88
C ALA A 176 3.02 3.85 2.82
N VAL A 177 4.03 3.88 3.70
CA VAL A 177 4.24 2.87 4.76
C VAL A 177 3.01 2.79 5.67
N LYS A 178 2.53 3.93 6.16
CA LYS A 178 1.33 3.98 6.99
C LYS A 178 0.10 3.41 6.26
N CYS A 179 -0.09 3.72 4.98
CA CYS A 179 -1.16 3.12 4.19
C CYS A 179 -1.02 1.59 4.03
N CYS A 180 0.19 1.04 4.08
CA CYS A 180 0.40 -0.41 4.10
C CYS A 180 -0.06 -1.04 5.42
N GLU A 181 0.16 -0.36 6.54
CA GLU A 181 -0.25 -0.80 7.88
C GLU A 181 -1.77 -0.73 8.06
N ASP A 182 -2.42 0.25 7.43
CA ASP A 182 -3.86 0.48 7.50
C ASP A 182 -4.69 -0.40 6.54
N LEU A 183 -4.05 -1.21 5.67
CA LEU A 183 -4.73 -2.02 4.63
C LEU A 183 -5.26 -3.35 5.18
#